data_AF-A0A960T5C8-F1
#
_entry.id   AF-A0A960T5C8-F1
#
_cell.length_a   1.000
_cell.length_b   1.000
_cell.length_c   1.000
_cell.angle_alpha   90.00
_cell.angle_beta   90.00
_cell.angle_gamma   90.00
#
_symmetry.space_group_name_H-M   'P 1'
#
loop_
_entity.id
_entity.type
_entity.pdbx_description
1 polymer ?
#
loop_
_entity_poly.entity_id
_entity_poly.type
_entity_poly.pdbx_seq_one_letter_code
_entity_poly.pdbx_strand_id
1 'polypeptide(L)'
;MCSAVLDVNIESGRIFINEEACQRSIVAEDAIAAPSDIVCIQLDARAQSDLNWEQALQRAEGYVQAGHLLLWELELGLFKDLSASLDDQAQFSALSLGIEHFAKTVWPRFAAASIGASLYRGSIDTSNTLVWSPKQEDSYTLWLADLGIDKDNATAFHMQLFCRDASAQYLELLTSRLPATAQAFAFIDFSDIHSPWQQALLASPESFEYIHIISDAKLPGLVVPSTAQDSADAALGICLPCCNEGHAMPAELWQSALEACQSTPYRIVPELNLTTLWHGLDELIVFSDHLSPLGLRKLQGFCAAGGMVLTLGPPLGLAIEGAAANC
;
A
#
# COMPACT_ATOMS: atom_id res chain seq x y z
N MET A 1 -21.11 -28.86 -22.96
CA MET A 1 -19.78 -28.72 -22.33
C MET A 1 -19.88 -27.52 -21.40
N CYS A 2 -20.11 -27.79 -20.11
CA CYS A 2 -20.36 -26.76 -19.11
C CYS A 2 -19.05 -26.04 -18.76
N SER A 3 -19.00 -24.75 -19.03
CA SER A 3 -17.99 -23.83 -18.50
C SER A 3 -18.27 -23.65 -17.02
N ALA A 4 -17.44 -24.21 -16.16
CA ALA A 4 -17.44 -23.91 -14.74
C ALA A 4 -16.73 -22.55 -14.57
N VAL A 5 -17.51 -21.51 -14.26
CA VAL A 5 -16.96 -20.25 -13.75
C VAL A 5 -16.52 -20.54 -12.33
N LEU A 6 -15.21 -20.50 -12.09
CA LEU A 6 -14.63 -20.50 -10.75
C LEU A 6 -14.94 -19.13 -10.12
N ASP A 7 -16.00 -19.07 -9.32
CA ASP A 7 -16.16 -17.99 -8.34
C ASP A 7 -15.08 -18.17 -7.27
N VAL A 8 -13.97 -17.48 -7.46
CA VAL A 8 -12.94 -17.33 -6.43
C VAL A 8 -13.48 -16.32 -5.43
N ASN A 9 -14.07 -16.80 -4.35
CA ASN A 9 -14.49 -15.96 -3.24
C ASN A 9 -13.23 -15.50 -2.47
N ILE A 10 -12.75 -14.28 -2.76
CA ILE A 10 -11.63 -13.62 -2.06
C ILE A 10 -12.15 -12.99 -0.75
N GLU A 11 -12.95 -13.70 0.03
CA GLU A 11 -13.44 -13.22 1.34
C GLU A 11 -12.43 -13.43 2.48
N SER A 12 -11.23 -13.92 2.17
CA SER A 12 -10.19 -14.16 3.20
C SER A 12 -8.77 -13.87 2.71
N GLY A 13 -8.62 -12.97 1.73
CA GLY A 13 -7.36 -12.59 1.06
C GLY A 13 -6.09 -12.76 1.91
N ARG A 14 -5.46 -13.93 1.78
CA ARG A 14 -4.17 -14.26 2.37
C ARG A 14 -3.25 -14.65 1.23
N ILE A 15 -2.27 -13.81 0.94
CA ILE A 15 -1.19 -14.11 0.00
C ILE A 15 0.02 -14.47 0.86
N PHE A 16 0.42 -15.74 0.85
CA PHE A 16 1.66 -16.17 1.47
C PHE A 16 2.76 -16.12 0.42
N ILE A 17 3.72 -15.21 0.58
CA ILE A 17 5.00 -15.27 -0.11
C ILE A 17 5.97 -15.89 0.90
N ASN A 18 6.36 -17.15 0.68
CA ASN A 18 7.22 -17.86 1.61
C ASN A 18 8.62 -17.99 1.01
N GLU A 19 9.62 -17.33 1.61
CA GLU A 19 11.03 -17.44 1.18
C GLU A 19 11.84 -18.53 1.91
N GLU A 20 11.35 -19.15 2.99
CA GLU A 20 12.10 -20.23 3.67
C GLU A 20 11.25 -21.39 4.24
N ALA A 21 11.74 -22.60 3.95
CA ALA A 21 11.60 -23.85 4.71
C ALA A 21 10.45 -24.86 4.40
N CYS A 22 10.86 -25.87 3.63
CA CYS A 22 10.75 -27.32 3.86
C CYS A 22 10.53 -27.78 5.34
N GLN A 23 9.77 -28.89 5.51
CA GLN A 23 9.54 -29.71 6.74
C GLN A 23 8.60 -29.08 7.79
N ARG A 24 7.44 -29.63 8.18
CA ARG A 24 7.03 -31.02 8.51
C ARG A 24 5.48 -31.12 8.61
N SER A 25 4.99 -32.36 8.51
CA SER A 25 3.57 -32.83 8.50
C SER A 25 2.91 -32.91 9.90
N ILE A 26 1.55 -32.82 9.97
CA ILE A 26 0.60 -33.88 10.45
C ILE A 26 -0.88 -33.36 10.37
N VAL A 27 -1.73 -33.90 9.46
CA VAL A 27 -2.91 -34.83 9.59
C VAL A 27 -4.24 -34.16 10.01
N ALA A 28 -5.12 -33.81 9.03
CA ALA A 28 -6.38 -34.45 8.56
C ALA A 28 -7.63 -33.84 9.22
N GLU A 29 -8.74 -33.50 8.54
CA GLU A 29 -9.52 -34.22 7.52
C GLU A 29 -10.28 -33.21 6.61
N ASP A 30 -10.62 -33.62 5.37
CA ASP A 30 -11.11 -32.86 4.20
C ASP A 30 -10.04 -32.05 3.42
N ALA A 31 -9.21 -32.78 2.67
CA ALA A 31 -8.12 -32.24 1.85
C ALA A 31 -8.63 -31.49 0.60
N ILE A 32 -8.91 -30.19 0.78
CA ILE A 32 -8.73 -29.19 -0.29
C ILE A 32 -7.23 -29.21 -0.62
N ALA A 33 -6.89 -29.30 -1.92
CA ALA A 33 -5.51 -29.36 -2.39
C ALA A 33 -4.66 -28.28 -1.71
N ALA A 34 -3.43 -28.65 -1.31
CA ALA A 34 -2.46 -27.77 -0.67
C ALA A 34 -2.38 -26.40 -1.40
N PRO A 35 -2.13 -25.30 -0.67
CA PRO A 35 -2.08 -23.97 -1.28
C PRO A 35 -1.09 -23.97 -2.45
N SER A 36 -1.55 -23.54 -3.62
CA SER A 36 -0.69 -23.26 -4.76
C SER A 36 0.27 -22.14 -4.34
N ASP A 37 1.55 -22.45 -4.14
CA ASP A 37 2.56 -21.42 -3.91
C ASP A 37 2.56 -20.44 -5.10
N ILE A 38 2.62 -19.14 -4.80
CA ILE A 38 2.72 -18.08 -5.82
C ILE A 38 4.19 -17.95 -6.22
N VAL A 39 4.46 -17.98 -7.52
CA VAL A 39 5.80 -17.83 -8.09
C VAL A 39 5.90 -16.51 -8.83
N CYS A 40 6.90 -15.71 -8.48
CA CYS A 40 7.22 -14.48 -9.19
C CYS A 40 8.02 -14.75 -10.47
N ILE A 41 7.55 -14.21 -11.59
CA ILE A 41 8.24 -14.27 -12.89
C ILE A 41 8.60 -12.86 -13.33
N GLN A 42 9.89 -12.55 -13.31
CA GLN A 42 10.42 -11.27 -13.76
C GLN A 42 10.49 -11.17 -15.28
N LEU A 43 10.02 -10.06 -15.82
CA LEU A 43 10.05 -9.68 -17.22
C LEU A 43 10.75 -8.33 -17.36
N ASP A 44 11.83 -8.27 -18.14
CA ASP A 44 12.51 -7.01 -18.43
C ASP A 44 11.64 -6.16 -19.38
N ALA A 45 11.00 -5.14 -18.82
CA ALA A 45 10.10 -4.22 -19.52
C ALA A 45 10.65 -2.78 -19.57
N ARG A 46 11.96 -2.60 -19.31
CA ARG A 46 12.63 -1.30 -19.38
C ARG A 46 12.59 -0.76 -20.80
N ALA A 47 12.69 0.56 -20.95
CA ALA A 47 12.60 1.23 -22.25
C ALA A 47 13.62 0.72 -23.30
N GLN A 48 14.77 0.23 -22.86
CA GLN A 48 15.84 -0.33 -23.68
C GLN A 48 15.75 -1.84 -23.93
N SER A 49 14.77 -2.53 -23.33
CA SER A 49 14.58 -3.97 -23.47
C SER A 49 14.19 -4.32 -24.91
N ASP A 50 14.61 -5.50 -25.38
CA ASP A 50 14.12 -6.09 -26.64
C ASP A 50 12.75 -6.77 -26.49
N LEU A 51 12.24 -6.81 -25.25
CA LEU A 51 10.98 -7.46 -24.85
C LEU A 51 10.94 -8.95 -25.22
N ASN A 52 12.09 -9.61 -25.34
CA ASN A 52 12.16 -11.04 -25.60
C ASN A 52 12.05 -11.83 -24.29
N TRP A 53 10.85 -12.35 -24.03
CA TRP A 53 10.54 -13.07 -22.80
C TRP A 53 10.42 -14.57 -22.95
N GLU A 54 10.82 -15.17 -24.08
CA GLU A 54 10.59 -16.60 -24.38
C GLU A 54 11.04 -17.54 -23.25
N GLN A 55 12.23 -17.29 -22.68
CA GLN A 55 12.76 -18.08 -21.56
C GLN A 55 11.93 -17.92 -20.27
N ALA A 56 11.44 -16.72 -19.99
CA ALA A 56 10.56 -16.49 -18.85
C ALA A 56 9.21 -17.19 -19.02
N LEU A 57 8.63 -17.14 -20.24
CA LEU A 57 7.38 -17.82 -20.55
C LEU A 57 7.50 -19.35 -20.47
N GLN A 58 8.61 -19.92 -20.95
CA GLN A 58 8.87 -21.36 -20.83
C GLN A 58 8.96 -21.80 -19.36
N ARG A 59 9.60 -21.00 -18.50
CA ARG A 59 9.64 -21.25 -17.05
C ARG A 59 8.24 -21.17 -16.44
N ALA A 60 7.48 -20.13 -16.80
CA ALA A 60 6.11 -19.94 -16.33
C ALA A 60 5.21 -21.14 -16.67
N GLU A 61 5.33 -21.72 -17.86
CA GLU A 61 4.60 -22.95 -18.21
C GLU A 61 4.91 -24.13 -17.31
N GLY A 62 6.19 -24.31 -16.95
CA GLY A 62 6.60 -25.36 -16.02
C GLY A 62 5.93 -25.20 -14.65
N TYR A 63 5.86 -23.97 -14.13
CA TYR A 63 5.20 -23.68 -12.86
C TYR A 63 3.68 -23.89 -12.93
N VAL A 64 3.02 -23.48 -14.02
CA VAL A 64 1.58 -23.72 -14.21
C VAL A 64 1.28 -25.22 -14.30
N GLN A 65 2.11 -26.00 -15.00
CA GLN A 65 1.96 -27.46 -15.06
C GLN A 65 2.15 -28.13 -13.69
N ALA A 66 2.96 -27.54 -12.81
CA ALA A 66 3.14 -27.97 -11.44
C ALA A 66 2.04 -27.47 -10.47
N GLY A 67 1.07 -26.67 -10.95
CA GLY A 67 -0.07 -26.20 -10.15
C GLY A 67 0.18 -24.93 -9.35
N HIS A 68 1.25 -24.19 -9.65
CA HIS A 68 1.56 -22.89 -9.04
C HIS A 68 0.77 -21.75 -9.69
N LEU A 69 0.55 -20.68 -8.91
CA LEU A 69 0.02 -19.41 -9.41
C LEU A 69 1.19 -18.47 -9.76
N LEU A 70 0.96 -17.55 -10.70
CA LEU A 70 1.99 -16.64 -11.19
C LEU A 70 1.72 -15.19 -10.78
N LEU A 71 2.77 -14.51 -10.32
CA LEU A 71 2.81 -13.05 -10.23
C LEU A 71 3.88 -12.52 -11.18
N TRP A 72 3.49 -11.64 -12.10
CA TRP A 72 4.41 -11.12 -13.12
C TRP A 72 5.07 -9.84 -12.64
N GLU A 73 6.40 -9.81 -12.55
CA GLU A 73 7.12 -8.60 -12.17
C GLU A 73 7.65 -7.91 -13.42
N LEU A 74 7.01 -6.80 -13.80
CA LEU A 74 7.46 -5.99 -14.92
C LEU A 74 8.56 -5.06 -14.45
N GLU A 75 9.81 -5.37 -14.78
CA GLU A 75 10.94 -4.50 -14.47
C GLU A 75 10.92 -3.30 -15.41
N LEU A 76 10.34 -2.19 -14.96
CA LEU A 76 10.21 -0.96 -15.74
C LEU A 76 11.37 0.03 -15.54
N GLY A 77 12.21 -0.17 -14.51
CA GLY A 77 13.29 0.78 -14.17
C GLY A 77 12.75 2.12 -13.68
N LEU A 78 11.78 2.09 -12.76
CA LEU A 78 11.13 3.31 -12.25
C LEU A 78 11.97 4.06 -11.22
N PHE A 79 11.68 5.35 -11.10
CA PHE A 79 12.26 6.33 -10.18
C PHE A 79 13.78 6.42 -10.27
N LYS A 80 14.52 5.62 -9.48
CA LYS A 80 16.00 5.66 -9.41
C LYS A 80 16.70 5.42 -10.75
N ASP A 81 16.03 4.71 -11.66
CA ASP A 81 16.60 4.32 -12.96
C ASP A 81 16.02 5.15 -14.12
N LEU A 82 15.14 6.12 -13.85
CA LEU A 82 14.58 6.99 -14.89
C LEU A 82 15.62 8.01 -15.35
N SER A 83 15.69 8.19 -16.67
CA SER A 83 16.58 9.17 -17.29
C SER A 83 16.02 10.59 -17.32
N ALA A 84 14.70 10.72 -17.22
CA ALA A 84 13.96 11.96 -17.27
C ALA A 84 12.88 12.01 -16.17
N SER A 85 12.34 13.20 -15.94
CA SER A 85 11.27 13.45 -14.98
C SER A 85 9.97 12.73 -15.35
N LEU A 86 9.04 12.64 -14.39
CA LEU A 86 7.77 11.91 -14.56
C LEU A 86 6.84 12.51 -15.62
N ASP A 87 7.05 13.78 -16.00
CA ASP A 87 6.29 14.47 -17.04
C ASP A 87 6.84 14.25 -18.47
N ASP A 88 7.94 13.51 -18.63
CA ASP A 88 8.47 13.16 -19.94
C ASP A 88 7.57 12.13 -20.68
N GLN A 89 6.90 12.59 -21.73
CA GLN A 89 5.96 11.78 -22.50
C GLN A 89 6.63 10.67 -23.29
N ALA A 90 7.87 10.85 -23.72
CA ALA A 90 8.59 9.85 -24.51
C ALA A 90 8.97 8.66 -23.63
N GLN A 91 9.48 8.93 -22.42
CA GLN A 91 9.76 7.94 -21.39
C GLN A 91 8.49 7.18 -20.99
N PHE A 92 7.40 7.90 -20.68
CA PHE A 92 6.12 7.26 -20.35
C PHE A 92 5.61 6.34 -21.48
N SER A 93 5.70 6.80 -22.73
CA SER A 93 5.31 6.01 -23.90
C SER A 93 6.18 4.76 -24.06
N ALA A 94 7.49 4.88 -23.86
CA ALA A 94 8.41 3.76 -23.93
C ALA A 94 8.11 2.69 -22.87
N LEU A 95 7.88 3.10 -21.61
CA LEU A 95 7.49 2.19 -20.53
C LEU A 95 6.13 1.52 -20.80
N SER A 96 5.17 2.30 -21.33
CA SER A 96 3.85 1.79 -21.70
C SER A 96 3.92 0.67 -22.76
N LEU A 97 4.86 0.72 -23.69
CA LEU A 97 5.04 -0.34 -24.71
C LEU A 97 5.38 -1.69 -24.07
N GLY A 98 6.17 -1.72 -23.00
CA GLY A 98 6.46 -2.95 -22.27
C GLY A 98 5.20 -3.56 -21.65
N ILE A 99 4.38 -2.73 -21.00
CA ILE A 99 3.12 -3.17 -20.38
C ILE A 99 2.11 -3.63 -21.45
N GLU A 100 2.00 -2.91 -22.57
CA GLU A 100 1.15 -3.30 -23.69
C GLU A 100 1.62 -4.60 -24.35
N HIS A 101 2.93 -4.82 -24.44
CA HIS A 101 3.48 -6.08 -24.93
C HIS A 101 3.07 -7.23 -24.01
N PHE A 102 3.22 -7.07 -22.70
CA PHE A 102 2.72 -8.01 -21.69
C PHE A 102 1.23 -8.31 -21.85
N ALA A 103 0.41 -7.27 -21.99
CA ALA A 103 -1.02 -7.41 -22.20
C ALA A 103 -1.38 -8.22 -23.46
N LYS A 104 -0.58 -8.13 -24.51
CA LYS A 104 -0.82 -8.79 -25.81
C LYS A 104 -0.24 -10.20 -25.89
N THR A 105 0.92 -10.45 -25.29
CA THR A 105 1.68 -11.71 -25.50
C THR A 105 1.66 -12.64 -24.30
N VAL A 106 1.67 -12.11 -23.08
CA VAL A 106 1.77 -12.90 -21.85
C VAL A 106 0.40 -13.14 -21.26
N TRP A 107 -0.36 -12.07 -21.01
CA TRP A 107 -1.61 -12.16 -20.27
C TRP A 107 -2.63 -13.13 -20.90
N PRO A 108 -2.91 -13.13 -22.22
CA PRO A 108 -3.90 -14.03 -22.80
C PRO A 108 -3.56 -15.52 -22.65
N ARG A 109 -2.28 -15.85 -22.49
CA ARG A 109 -1.79 -17.24 -22.32
C ARG A 109 -1.87 -17.70 -20.87
N PHE A 110 -1.64 -16.79 -19.91
CA PHE A 110 -1.45 -17.16 -18.50
C PHE A 110 -2.52 -16.59 -17.55
N ALA A 111 -3.49 -15.82 -18.02
CA ALA A 111 -4.48 -15.14 -17.18
C ALA A 111 -5.18 -16.08 -16.16
N ALA A 112 -5.53 -17.30 -16.56
CA ALA A 112 -6.21 -18.26 -15.68
C ALA A 112 -5.32 -18.80 -14.54
N ALA A 113 -4.01 -18.67 -14.65
CA ALA A 113 -3.02 -19.10 -13.65
C ALA A 113 -2.22 -17.93 -13.07
N SER A 114 -2.65 -16.69 -13.32
CA SER A 114 -1.96 -15.48 -12.87
C SER A 114 -2.83 -14.72 -11.86
N ILE A 115 -2.21 -14.19 -10.81
CA ILE A 115 -2.90 -13.32 -9.85
C ILE A 115 -2.87 -11.85 -10.30
N GLY A 116 -1.88 -11.46 -11.10
CA GLY A 116 -1.75 -10.12 -11.66
C GLY A 116 -0.31 -9.77 -12.04
N ALA A 117 -0.01 -8.47 -12.07
CA ALA A 117 1.31 -7.95 -12.41
C ALA A 117 1.77 -6.88 -11.42
N SER A 118 3.01 -6.99 -10.96
CA SER A 118 3.70 -5.92 -10.24
C SER A 118 4.36 -4.96 -11.22
N LEU A 119 4.10 -3.67 -11.06
CA LEU A 119 4.71 -2.60 -11.87
C LEU A 119 5.90 -1.93 -11.19
N TYR A 120 6.09 -2.19 -9.90
CA TYR A 120 7.15 -1.54 -9.13
C TYR A 120 7.69 -2.47 -8.06
N ARG A 121 9.02 -2.42 -7.89
CA ARG A 121 9.75 -3.02 -6.78
C ARG A 121 10.83 -2.05 -6.33
N GLY A 122 10.74 -1.51 -5.12
CA GLY A 122 11.74 -0.58 -4.61
C GLY A 122 11.31 0.16 -3.34
N SER A 123 12.09 1.16 -2.95
CA SER A 123 11.81 1.97 -1.76
C SER A 123 10.50 2.75 -1.92
N ILE A 124 9.76 2.92 -0.83
CA ILE A 124 8.61 3.85 -0.81
C ILE A 124 9.06 5.30 -0.90
N ASP A 125 10.28 5.59 -0.41
CA ASP A 125 10.83 6.93 -0.45
C ASP A 125 11.54 7.16 -1.79
N THR A 126 10.80 7.77 -2.70
CA THR A 126 11.33 8.15 -4.01
C THR A 126 11.94 9.56 -4.02
N SER A 127 11.91 10.30 -2.91
CA SER A 127 12.27 11.73 -2.87
C SER A 127 13.71 12.02 -3.29
N ASN A 128 14.63 11.10 -2.97
CA ASN A 128 16.05 11.21 -3.33
C ASN A 128 16.38 10.63 -4.72
N THR A 129 15.42 9.95 -5.35
CA THR A 129 15.64 9.20 -6.60
C THR A 129 14.88 9.78 -7.79
N LEU A 130 13.86 10.58 -7.54
CA LEU A 130 13.10 11.25 -8.59
C LEU A 130 13.96 12.32 -9.27
N VAL A 131 13.94 12.30 -10.61
CA VAL A 131 14.46 13.40 -11.42
C VAL A 131 13.40 14.50 -11.46
N TRP A 132 13.73 15.65 -10.88
CA TRP A 132 12.81 16.79 -10.76
C TRP A 132 12.80 17.66 -12.03
N SER A 133 11.61 17.98 -12.51
CA SER A 133 11.40 19.06 -13.49
C SER A 133 11.03 20.37 -12.77
N PRO A 134 11.27 21.55 -13.40
CA PRO A 134 10.84 22.83 -12.84
C PRO A 134 9.33 22.86 -12.51
N LYS A 135 8.52 22.18 -13.32
CA LYS A 135 7.07 22.07 -13.08
C LYS A 135 6.76 21.29 -11.80
N GLN A 136 7.52 20.24 -11.49
CA GLN A 136 7.36 19.48 -10.25
C GLN A 136 7.80 20.30 -9.03
N GLU A 137 8.87 21.09 -9.13
CA GLU A 137 9.29 22.00 -8.07
C GLU A 137 8.22 23.08 -7.77
N ASP A 138 7.62 23.64 -8.81
CA ASP A 138 6.49 24.56 -8.68
C ASP A 138 5.28 23.88 -8.03
N SER A 139 4.96 22.65 -8.44
CA SER A 139 3.86 21.87 -7.88
C SER A 139 4.08 21.54 -6.41
N TYR A 140 5.31 21.20 -6.01
CA TYR A 140 5.67 20.97 -4.61
C TYR A 140 5.53 22.24 -3.78
N THR A 141 5.98 23.38 -4.31
CA THR A 141 5.87 24.67 -3.62
C THR A 141 4.40 25.07 -3.42
N LEU A 142 3.55 24.86 -4.43
CA LEU A 142 2.10 25.07 -4.32
C LEU A 142 1.46 24.12 -3.31
N TRP A 143 1.84 22.84 -3.34
CA TRP A 143 1.35 21.84 -2.39
C TRP A 143 1.70 22.20 -0.93
N LEU A 144 2.92 22.66 -0.66
CA LEU A 144 3.29 23.17 0.66
C LEU A 144 2.44 24.38 1.08
N ALA A 145 2.19 25.31 0.16
CA ALA A 145 1.37 26.49 0.42
C ALA A 145 -0.09 26.14 0.73
N ASP A 146 -0.66 25.15 0.03
CA ASP A 146 -2.00 24.62 0.32
C ASP A 146 -2.06 23.97 1.70
N LEU A 147 -0.95 23.42 2.17
CA LEU A 147 -0.81 22.94 3.54
C LEU A 147 -0.49 24.04 4.56
N GLY A 148 -0.39 25.31 4.15
CA GLY A 148 0.01 26.40 5.06
C GLY A 148 1.45 26.29 5.57
N ILE A 149 2.30 25.51 4.89
CA ILE A 149 3.69 25.26 5.26
C ILE A 149 4.59 26.17 4.41
N ASP A 150 5.40 27.00 5.09
CA ASP A 150 6.45 27.75 4.42
C ASP A 150 7.54 26.79 3.91
N LYS A 151 8.08 27.05 2.72
CA LYS A 151 9.14 26.24 2.11
C LYS A 151 10.36 26.11 3.01
N ASP A 152 10.68 27.17 3.77
CA ASP A 152 11.81 27.17 4.72
C ASP A 152 11.56 26.28 5.95
N ASN A 153 10.30 25.94 6.24
CA ASN A 153 9.89 25.05 7.33
C ASN A 153 9.58 23.63 6.84
N ALA A 154 9.65 23.36 5.54
CA ALA A 154 9.38 22.05 4.99
C ALA A 154 10.44 21.04 5.44
N THR A 155 9.97 19.90 5.95
CA THR A 155 10.85 18.79 6.39
C THR A 155 11.06 17.77 5.26
N ALA A 156 12.05 16.89 5.41
CA ALA A 156 12.26 15.78 4.48
C ALA A 156 11.00 14.90 4.32
N PHE A 157 10.22 14.72 5.39
CA PHE A 157 8.99 13.93 5.33
C PHE A 157 7.90 14.57 4.46
N HIS A 158 7.82 15.90 4.39
CA HIS A 158 6.90 16.57 3.47
C HIS A 158 7.26 16.28 2.02
N MET A 159 8.57 16.26 1.71
CA MET A 159 9.05 15.86 0.39
C MET A 159 8.70 14.40 0.10
N GLN A 160 8.90 13.49 1.06
CA GLN A 160 8.55 12.08 0.92
C GLN A 160 7.06 11.87 0.61
N LEU A 161 6.16 12.58 1.31
CA LEU A 161 4.72 12.53 1.06
C LEU A 161 4.36 13.04 -0.35
N PHE A 162 4.91 14.17 -0.76
CA PHE A 162 4.69 14.70 -2.10
C PHE A 162 5.19 13.73 -3.18
N CYS A 163 6.40 13.20 -3.01
CA CYS A 163 6.99 12.25 -3.94
C CYS A 163 6.22 10.93 -3.99
N ARG A 164 5.69 10.44 -2.86
CA ARG A 164 4.77 9.30 -2.81
C ARG A 164 3.57 9.57 -3.70
N ASP A 165 2.89 10.70 -3.55
CA ASP A 165 1.67 11.00 -4.32
C ASP A 165 1.96 11.13 -5.82
N ALA A 166 3.06 11.82 -6.18
CA ALA A 166 3.49 11.92 -7.57
C ALA A 166 3.84 10.54 -8.16
N SER A 167 4.50 9.68 -7.38
CA SER A 167 4.89 8.33 -7.79
C SER A 167 3.65 7.43 -7.95
N ALA A 168 2.71 7.51 -7.02
CA ALA A 168 1.50 6.71 -7.03
C ALA A 168 0.59 7.08 -8.21
N GLN A 169 0.42 8.38 -8.49
CA GLN A 169 -0.28 8.86 -9.69
C GLN A 169 0.40 8.37 -10.98
N TYR A 170 1.74 8.39 -11.02
CA TYR A 170 2.46 7.87 -12.19
C TYR A 170 2.25 6.37 -12.38
N LEU A 171 2.28 5.60 -11.28
CA LEU A 171 1.98 4.17 -11.32
C LEU A 171 0.54 3.91 -11.76
N GLU A 172 -0.44 4.68 -11.31
CA GLU A 172 -1.84 4.59 -11.74
C GLU A 172 -2.00 4.84 -13.25
N LEU A 173 -1.27 5.81 -13.80
CA LEU A 173 -1.26 6.02 -15.25
C LEU A 173 -0.70 4.79 -15.98
N LEU A 174 0.29 4.10 -15.41
CA LEU A 174 0.83 2.86 -15.97
C LEU A 174 -0.12 1.68 -15.79
N THR A 175 -0.83 1.55 -14.66
CA THR A 175 -1.81 0.48 -14.45
C THR A 175 -2.96 0.55 -15.44
N SER A 176 -3.31 1.75 -15.92
CA SER A 176 -4.31 1.91 -17.00
C SER A 176 -3.95 1.18 -18.30
N ARG A 177 -2.68 0.78 -18.47
CA ARG A 177 -2.18 -0.01 -19.62
C ARG A 177 -2.24 -1.51 -19.39
N LEU A 178 -2.49 -1.96 -18.17
CA LEU A 178 -2.70 -3.38 -17.89
C LEU A 178 -4.05 -3.86 -18.46
N PRO A 179 -4.18 -5.16 -18.75
CA PRO A 179 -5.49 -5.76 -19.03
C PRO A 179 -6.47 -5.50 -17.89
N ALA A 180 -7.73 -5.20 -18.20
CA ALA A 180 -8.76 -4.92 -17.18
C ALA A 180 -9.02 -6.08 -16.19
N THR A 181 -8.62 -7.29 -16.53
CA THR A 181 -8.72 -8.47 -15.64
C THR A 181 -7.46 -8.72 -14.81
N ALA A 182 -6.37 -7.97 -15.04
CA ALA A 182 -5.14 -8.08 -14.29
C ALA A 182 -5.18 -7.15 -13.08
N GLN A 183 -4.91 -7.70 -11.89
CA GLN A 183 -4.66 -6.88 -10.70
C GLN A 183 -3.26 -6.26 -10.78
N ALA A 184 -3.11 -5.04 -10.29
CA ALA A 184 -1.83 -4.35 -10.21
C ALA A 184 -1.25 -4.47 -8.80
N PHE A 185 0.06 -4.72 -8.73
CA PHE A 185 0.81 -4.84 -7.48
C PHE A 185 2.01 -3.88 -7.47
N ALA A 186 2.52 -3.58 -6.28
CA ALA A 186 3.81 -2.93 -6.08
C ALA A 186 4.51 -3.50 -4.85
N PHE A 187 5.75 -3.95 -5.01
CA PHE A 187 6.61 -4.38 -3.91
C PHE A 187 7.33 -3.18 -3.31
N ILE A 188 7.01 -2.87 -2.07
CA ILE A 188 7.49 -1.67 -1.39
C ILE A 188 8.42 -2.05 -0.24
N ASP A 189 9.62 -1.50 -0.30
CA ASP A 189 10.62 -1.56 0.75
C ASP A 189 10.51 -0.34 1.68
N PHE A 190 10.40 -0.60 2.99
CA PHE A 190 10.37 0.40 4.05
C PHE A 190 11.64 0.40 4.91
N SER A 191 12.70 -0.31 4.50
CA SER A 191 13.93 -0.48 5.29
C SER A 191 14.56 0.85 5.73
N ASP A 192 14.41 1.90 4.91
CA ASP A 192 14.94 3.24 5.17
C ASP A 192 14.01 4.12 6.04
N ILE A 193 12.78 3.67 6.31
CA ILE A 193 11.79 4.40 7.10
C ILE A 193 11.64 3.71 8.45
N HIS A 194 12.25 4.27 9.50
CA HIS A 194 12.23 3.63 10.82
C HIS A 194 10.96 3.91 11.62
N SER A 195 10.21 4.95 11.27
CA SER A 195 9.04 5.37 12.04
C SER A 195 7.77 4.66 11.56
N PRO A 196 7.07 3.88 12.42
CA PRO A 196 5.87 3.14 12.01
C PRO A 196 4.75 4.03 11.47
N TRP A 197 4.57 5.23 12.02
CA TRP A 197 3.54 6.17 11.54
C TRP A 197 3.89 6.74 10.16
N GLN A 198 5.19 6.95 9.88
CA GLN A 198 5.64 7.39 8.56
C GLN A 198 5.42 6.27 7.54
N GLN A 199 5.75 5.02 7.91
CA GLN A 199 5.47 3.86 7.05
C GLN A 199 3.97 3.76 6.75
N ALA A 200 3.11 3.90 7.76
CA ALA A 200 1.66 3.83 7.59
C ALA A 200 1.13 4.93 6.67
N LEU A 201 1.61 6.17 6.85
CA LEU A 201 1.26 7.29 5.95
C LEU A 201 1.78 7.07 4.55
N LEU A 202 3.02 6.64 4.39
CA LEU A 202 3.63 6.44 3.08
C LEU A 202 2.98 5.27 2.32
N ALA A 203 2.44 4.28 3.05
CA ALA A 203 1.73 3.13 2.50
C ALA A 203 0.21 3.30 2.42
N SER A 204 -0.33 4.51 2.69
CA SER A 204 -1.77 4.74 2.82
C SER A 204 -2.52 4.20 1.59
N PRO A 205 -3.51 3.31 1.75
CA PRO A 205 -4.23 2.70 0.63
C PRO A 205 -4.89 3.71 -0.31
N GLU A 206 -5.24 4.88 0.21
CA GLU A 206 -5.85 5.98 -0.54
C GLU A 206 -4.90 6.60 -1.57
N SER A 207 -3.59 6.54 -1.32
CA SER A 207 -2.59 6.93 -2.32
C SER A 207 -2.46 5.88 -3.42
N PHE A 208 -2.89 4.63 -3.20
CA PHE A 208 -2.69 3.49 -4.09
C PHE A 208 -4.00 2.77 -4.41
N GLU A 209 -5.07 3.52 -4.71
CA GLU A 209 -6.45 2.99 -4.86
C GLU A 209 -6.55 1.75 -5.77
N TYR A 210 -5.78 1.72 -6.85
CA TYR A 210 -5.80 0.65 -7.85
C TYR A 210 -4.59 -0.29 -7.80
N ILE A 211 -3.74 -0.17 -6.78
CA ILE A 211 -2.48 -0.92 -6.66
C ILE A 211 -2.42 -1.62 -5.31
N HIS A 212 -2.30 -2.93 -5.34
CA HIS A 212 -2.05 -3.72 -4.15
C HIS A 212 -0.57 -3.60 -3.74
N ILE A 213 -0.32 -2.87 -2.65
CA ILE A 213 1.01 -2.82 -2.03
C ILE A 213 1.33 -4.17 -1.41
N ILE A 214 2.51 -4.70 -1.68
CA ILE A 214 3.11 -5.85 -1.01
C ILE A 214 4.36 -5.34 -0.30
N SER A 215 4.54 -5.68 0.97
CA SER A 215 5.74 -5.32 1.70
C SER A 215 6.20 -6.45 2.60
N ASP A 216 7.51 -6.57 2.75
CA ASP A 216 8.15 -7.47 3.72
C ASP A 216 8.20 -6.85 5.13
N ALA A 217 7.88 -5.56 5.24
CA ALA A 217 7.78 -4.89 6.53
C ALA A 217 6.54 -5.37 7.29
N LYS A 218 6.74 -5.77 8.55
CA LYS A 218 5.65 -6.03 9.51
C LYS A 218 5.02 -4.69 9.91
N LEU A 219 4.20 -4.11 9.04
CA LEU A 219 3.52 -2.86 9.31
C LEU A 219 2.35 -3.11 10.27
N PRO A 220 2.30 -2.47 11.45
CA PRO A 220 1.18 -2.63 12.37
C PRO A 220 -0.08 -1.95 11.81
N GLY A 221 -1.11 -2.76 11.49
CA GLY A 221 -2.47 -2.29 11.18
C GLY A 221 -2.72 -1.81 9.75
N LEU A 222 -1.70 -1.74 8.89
CA LEU A 222 -1.95 -1.62 7.45
C LEU A 222 -2.23 -3.04 6.95
N VAL A 223 -3.51 -3.34 6.68
CA VAL A 223 -3.93 -4.61 6.10
C VAL A 223 -3.45 -4.67 4.64
N VAL A 224 -2.14 -4.81 4.47
CA VAL A 224 -1.59 -5.55 3.34
C VAL A 224 -1.80 -7.02 3.71
N PRO A 225 -2.44 -7.86 2.87
CA PRO A 225 -2.77 -9.26 3.18
C PRO A 225 -1.55 -10.20 3.25
N SER A 226 -0.44 -9.73 3.83
CA SER A 226 0.85 -10.40 3.86
C SER A 226 1.54 -10.14 5.20
N THR A 227 1.29 -11.07 6.11
CA THR A 227 2.20 -11.54 7.16
C THR A 227 2.59 -10.59 8.31
N ALA A 228 2.05 -10.96 9.48
CA ALA A 228 2.76 -10.98 10.77
C ALA A 228 2.89 -9.67 11.57
N GLN A 229 1.79 -8.93 11.68
CA GLN A 229 1.24 -8.50 12.99
C GLN A 229 -0.23 -8.13 12.79
N ASP A 230 -0.99 -9.11 12.27
CA ASP A 230 -2.45 -9.08 12.24
C ASP A 230 -2.95 -9.12 13.68
N SER A 231 -3.09 -7.96 14.30
CA SER A 231 -4.05 -7.80 15.38
C SER A 231 -5.43 -7.56 14.74
N ALA A 232 -5.90 -8.52 13.93
CA ALA A 232 -7.34 -8.60 13.63
C ALA A 232 -8.15 -8.57 14.95
N ASP A 233 -7.53 -9.01 16.04
CA ASP A 233 -8.02 -8.99 17.42
C ASP A 233 -7.58 -7.75 18.24
N ALA A 234 -6.94 -6.72 17.65
CA ALA A 234 -6.68 -5.48 18.40
C ALA A 234 -7.99 -4.74 18.65
N ALA A 235 -8.28 -4.56 19.93
CA ALA A 235 -9.34 -3.71 20.43
C ALA A 235 -8.96 -2.21 20.38
N LEU A 236 -7.68 -1.86 20.26
CA LEU A 236 -7.20 -0.47 20.23
C LEU A 236 -6.83 -0.04 18.81
N GLY A 237 -7.29 1.15 18.41
CA GLY A 237 -6.88 1.81 17.18
C GLY A 237 -6.17 3.14 17.45
N ILE A 238 -5.35 3.59 16.51
CA ILE A 238 -4.83 4.96 16.44
C ILE A 238 -5.31 5.55 15.13
N CYS A 239 -6.15 6.58 15.22
CA CYS A 239 -6.65 7.30 14.07
C CYS A 239 -5.53 8.14 13.45
N LEU A 240 -5.29 7.93 12.17
CA LEU A 240 -4.33 8.68 11.36
C LEU A 240 -5.06 9.84 10.66
N PRO A 241 -4.83 11.10 11.06
CA PRO A 241 -5.54 12.25 10.49
C PRO A 241 -5.32 12.40 8.99
N CYS A 242 -6.28 13.01 8.29
CA CYS A 242 -6.11 13.34 6.88
C CYS A 242 -5.00 14.38 6.70
N CYS A 243 -3.98 14.09 5.88
CA CYS A 243 -2.92 15.06 5.56
C CYS A 243 -3.39 16.29 4.77
N ASN A 244 -4.66 16.33 4.34
CA ASN A 244 -5.14 17.30 3.37
C ASN A 244 -5.55 18.66 3.97
N GLU A 245 -5.63 18.78 5.30
CA GLU A 245 -6.11 20.01 5.97
C GLU A 245 -4.99 20.96 6.43
N GLY A 246 -3.78 20.79 5.89
CA GLY A 246 -2.68 21.74 6.11
C GLY A 246 -2.16 21.81 7.54
N HIS A 247 -2.42 20.80 8.36
CA HIS A 247 -1.83 20.70 9.69
C HIS A 247 -0.98 19.45 9.73
N ALA A 248 0.27 19.57 9.28
CA ALA A 248 1.26 18.54 9.46
C ALA A 248 1.33 18.20 10.94
N MET A 249 1.01 16.96 11.30
CA MET A 249 1.00 16.57 12.69
C MET A 249 2.43 16.54 13.22
N PRO A 250 2.73 17.20 14.36
CA PRO A 250 4.03 17.14 14.99
C PRO A 250 4.46 15.69 15.25
N ALA A 251 5.73 15.37 14.95
CA ALA A 251 6.28 14.03 15.13
C ALA A 251 6.23 13.58 16.60
N GLU A 252 6.29 14.54 17.53
CA GLU A 252 6.22 14.30 18.97
C GLU A 252 4.85 13.78 19.41
N LEU A 253 3.76 14.24 18.77
CA LEU A 253 2.40 13.75 19.07
C LEU A 253 2.25 12.29 18.63
N TRP A 254 2.75 11.96 17.45
CA TRP A 254 2.81 10.59 16.97
C TRP A 254 3.58 9.69 17.91
N GLN A 255 4.79 10.12 18.27
CA GLN A 255 5.64 9.36 19.17
C GLN A 255 4.94 9.15 20.51
N SER A 256 4.28 10.16 21.06
CA SER A 256 3.51 10.05 22.30
C SER A 256 2.38 9.03 22.19
N ALA A 257 1.64 9.01 21.07
CA ALA A 257 0.58 8.02 20.84
C ALA A 257 1.12 6.60 20.74
N LEU A 258 2.25 6.41 20.05
CA LEU A 258 2.91 5.12 19.91
C LEU A 258 3.51 4.64 21.23
N GLU A 259 4.12 5.54 22.01
CA GLU A 259 4.64 5.24 23.34
C GLU A 259 3.54 4.78 24.29
N ALA A 260 2.37 5.42 24.26
CA ALA A 260 1.19 4.99 25.01
C ALA A 260 0.70 3.59 24.58
N CYS A 261 1.02 3.12 23.38
CA CYS A 261 0.55 1.83 22.89
C CYS A 261 1.62 0.71 22.95
N GLN A 262 2.79 0.95 23.56
CA GLN A 262 3.91 0.00 23.52
C GLN A 262 3.58 -1.41 24.05
N SER A 263 2.68 -1.52 25.02
CA SER A 263 2.27 -2.79 25.63
C SER A 263 0.97 -3.38 25.07
N THR A 264 0.28 -2.66 24.20
CA THR A 264 -1.08 -3.00 23.78
C THR A 264 -1.12 -3.16 22.26
N PRO A 265 -1.58 -4.32 21.73
CA PRO A 265 -1.75 -4.47 20.30
C PRO A 265 -2.69 -3.39 19.75
N TYR A 266 -2.24 -2.64 18.76
CA TYR A 266 -3.02 -1.57 18.15
C TYR A 266 -3.07 -1.70 16.62
N ARG A 267 -4.03 -1.01 16.01
CA ARG A 267 -4.13 -0.83 14.55
C ARG A 267 -4.06 0.66 14.20
N ILE A 268 -3.31 1.02 13.16
CA ILE A 268 -3.37 2.37 12.60
C ILE A 268 -4.56 2.43 11.64
N VAL A 269 -5.46 3.39 11.83
CA VAL A 269 -6.68 3.54 11.01
C VAL A 269 -6.68 4.91 10.35
N PRO A 270 -6.48 5.01 9.03
CA PRO A 270 -6.65 6.26 8.31
C PRO A 270 -8.04 6.86 8.54
N GLU A 271 -8.09 8.16 8.76
CA GLU A 271 -9.34 8.89 9.02
C GLU A 271 -10.35 8.72 7.87
N LEU A 272 -9.85 8.65 6.64
CA LEU A 272 -10.65 8.38 5.44
C LEU A 272 -11.35 7.01 5.51
N ASN A 273 -10.71 6.03 6.14
CA ASN A 273 -11.15 4.64 6.20
C ASN A 273 -11.72 4.24 7.57
N LEU A 274 -11.93 5.19 8.49
CA LEU A 274 -12.50 4.92 9.83
C LEU A 274 -13.75 4.05 9.79
N THR A 275 -14.70 4.32 8.88
CA THR A 275 -15.97 3.61 8.82
C THR A 275 -15.85 2.16 8.37
N THR A 276 -14.80 1.80 7.62
CA THR A 276 -14.59 0.45 7.11
C THR A 276 -13.62 -0.35 7.98
N LEU A 277 -12.72 0.34 8.69
CA LEU A 277 -11.63 -0.30 9.44
C LEU A 277 -11.83 -0.30 10.97
N TRP A 278 -12.85 0.38 11.49
CA TRP A 278 -13.13 0.40 12.94
C TRP A 278 -13.73 -0.89 13.51
N HIS A 279 -14.02 -1.88 12.67
CA HIS A 279 -14.66 -3.11 13.13
C HIS A 279 -13.70 -3.89 14.04
N GLY A 280 -14.22 -4.30 15.21
CA GLY A 280 -13.45 -4.98 16.25
C GLY A 280 -12.61 -4.04 17.13
N LEU A 281 -12.71 -2.71 16.95
CA LEU A 281 -12.12 -1.75 17.89
C LEU A 281 -13.09 -1.42 19.01
N ASP A 282 -12.60 -1.49 20.24
CA ASP A 282 -13.26 -0.98 21.44
C ASP A 282 -12.82 0.46 21.73
N GLU A 283 -11.55 0.79 21.43
CA GLU A 283 -10.92 2.07 21.73
C GLU A 283 -10.24 2.65 20.49
N LEU A 284 -10.27 3.97 20.35
CA LEU A 284 -9.62 4.68 19.25
C LEU A 284 -8.95 5.97 19.74
N ILE A 285 -7.63 6.03 19.64
CA ILE A 285 -6.84 7.24 19.93
C ILE A 285 -6.96 8.22 18.78
N VAL A 286 -7.28 9.48 19.07
CA VAL A 286 -7.46 10.53 18.06
C VAL A 286 -6.73 11.81 18.47
N PHE A 287 -6.26 12.57 17.48
CA PHE A 287 -5.58 13.84 17.67
C PHE A 287 -6.58 14.97 17.42
N SER A 288 -7.14 15.56 18.46
CA SER A 288 -8.30 16.47 18.34
C SER A 288 -8.02 17.67 17.44
N ASP A 289 -6.82 18.24 17.53
CA ASP A 289 -6.43 19.46 16.81
C ASP A 289 -6.14 19.19 15.32
N HIS A 290 -6.05 17.93 14.92
CA HIS A 290 -5.74 17.50 13.56
C HIS A 290 -6.89 16.74 12.88
N LEU A 291 -7.98 16.49 13.60
CA LEU A 291 -9.10 15.72 13.08
C LEU A 291 -9.98 16.59 12.17
N SER A 292 -10.29 16.11 10.96
CA SER A 292 -11.19 16.86 10.09
C SER A 292 -12.63 16.90 10.63
N PRO A 293 -13.46 17.86 10.16
CA PRO A 293 -14.89 17.86 10.45
C PRO A 293 -15.60 16.57 9.99
N LEU A 294 -15.10 15.93 8.93
CA LEU A 294 -15.62 14.65 8.46
C LEU A 294 -15.21 13.51 9.41
N GLY A 295 -13.96 13.50 9.86
CA GLY A 295 -13.45 12.57 10.87
C GLY A 295 -14.28 12.63 12.15
N LEU A 296 -14.56 13.83 12.65
CA LEU A 296 -15.41 14.02 13.83
C LEU A 296 -16.80 13.38 13.67
N ARG A 297 -17.42 13.54 12.50
CA ARG A 297 -18.71 12.88 12.21
C ARG A 297 -18.60 11.36 12.17
N LYS A 298 -17.49 10.82 11.65
CA LYS A 298 -17.25 9.37 11.69
C LYS A 298 -17.10 8.90 13.13
N LEU A 299 -16.34 9.60 13.97
CA LEU A 299 -16.19 9.27 15.40
C LEU A 299 -17.51 9.27 16.17
N GLN A 300 -18.46 10.15 15.84
CA GLN A 300 -19.81 10.10 16.43
C GLN A 300 -20.51 8.77 16.15
N GLY A 301 -20.34 8.24 14.93
CA GLY A 301 -20.81 6.90 14.58
C GLY A 301 -20.12 5.79 15.38
N PHE A 302 -18.82 5.95 15.68
CA PHE A 302 -18.03 4.97 16.44
C PHE A 302 -18.53 4.88 17.87
N CYS A 303 -18.70 6.05 18.53
CA CYS A 303 -19.29 6.12 19.87
C CYS A 303 -20.72 5.57 19.89
N ALA A 304 -21.52 5.84 18.85
CA ALA A 304 -22.88 5.31 18.76
C ALA A 304 -22.92 3.78 18.63
N ALA A 305 -21.88 3.17 18.07
CA ALA A 305 -21.69 1.72 18.01
C ALA A 305 -21.12 1.13 19.32
N GLY A 306 -20.82 1.97 20.32
CA GLY A 306 -20.31 1.56 21.63
C GLY A 306 -18.80 1.70 21.83
N GLY A 307 -18.07 2.20 20.82
CA GLY A 307 -16.62 2.45 20.94
C GLY A 307 -16.28 3.67 21.80
N MET A 308 -15.09 3.67 22.40
CA MET A 308 -14.57 4.78 23.19
C MET A 308 -13.49 5.54 22.41
N VAL A 309 -13.62 6.87 22.36
CA VAL A 309 -12.58 7.73 21.78
C VAL A 309 -11.63 8.23 22.87
N LEU A 310 -10.34 8.06 22.65
CA LEU A 310 -9.28 8.54 23.53
C LEU A 310 -8.61 9.74 22.87
N THR A 311 -8.79 10.92 23.44
CA THR A 311 -8.38 12.17 22.79
C THR A 311 -7.00 12.61 23.27
N LEU A 312 -6.11 12.90 22.32
CA LEU A 312 -4.88 13.65 22.49
C LEU A 312 -5.11 15.11 22.08
N GLY A 313 -5.24 15.98 23.09
CA GLY A 313 -5.58 17.40 22.92
C GLY A 313 -6.89 17.77 23.62
N PRO A 314 -7.51 18.92 23.28
CA PRO A 314 -8.81 19.33 23.82
C PRO A 314 -9.92 18.31 23.57
N PRO A 315 -10.88 18.15 24.49
CA PRO A 315 -12.00 17.23 24.30
C PRO A 315 -12.87 17.64 23.11
N LEU A 316 -13.29 16.65 22.32
CA LEU A 316 -14.13 16.78 21.14
C LEU A 316 -15.63 16.91 21.49
N GLY A 317 -16.01 16.61 22.73
CA GLY A 317 -17.40 16.65 23.19
C GLY A 317 -18.21 15.44 22.71
N LEU A 318 -17.54 14.30 22.54
CA LEU A 318 -18.18 13.05 22.13
C LEU A 318 -18.89 12.38 23.31
N ALA A 319 -19.86 11.51 23.01
CA ALA A 319 -20.67 10.86 24.05
C ALA A 319 -19.87 9.88 24.93
N ILE A 320 -18.88 9.20 24.34
CA ILE A 320 -17.98 8.25 25.00
C ILE A 320 -16.55 8.67 24.69
N GLU A 321 -16.01 9.52 25.56
CA GLU A 321 -14.71 10.16 25.38
C GLU A 321 -13.89 10.06 26.68
N GLY A 322 -12.62 9.70 26.54
CA GLY A 322 -11.61 9.73 27.59
C GLY A 322 -10.40 10.55 27.17
N ALA A 323 -9.60 11.00 28.14
CA ALA A 323 -8.28 11.54 27.84
C ALA A 323 -7.32 10.38 27.58
N ALA A 324 -6.48 10.48 26.55
CA ALA A 324 -5.38 9.55 26.31
C ALA A 324 -4.23 9.80 27.31
N ALA A 325 -4.50 9.61 28.61
CA ALA A 325 -3.53 9.77 29.68
C ALA A 325 -2.94 8.39 30.02
N ASN A 326 -1.84 8.03 29.34
CA ASN A 326 -1.12 6.74 29.47
C ASN A 326 -2.02 5.52 29.20
N CYS A 327 -2.18 5.15 27.92
CA CYS A 327 -2.68 3.82 27.55
C CYS A 327 -1.70 2.72 27.97
#